data_AF-A0A7C4S6Z5-F1
#
_entry.id   AF-A0A7C4S6Z5-F1
#
_cell.length_a   1.000
_cell.length_b   1.000
_cell.length_c   1.000
_cell.angle_alpha   90.00
_cell.angle_beta   90.00
_cell.angle_gamma   90.00
#
_symmetry.space_group_name_H-M   'P 1'
#
loop_
_entity.id
_entity.type
_entity.pdbx_description
1 polymer ?
#
loop_
_entity_poly.entity_id
_entity_poly.type
_entity_poly.pdbx_seq_one_letter_code
_entity_poly.pdbx_strand_id
1 'polypeptide(L)'
;PGRFDRLVYVPLPDKKAREEIFKVHTRKMPLAEDVNFSILAEKTEGYTGADIEAICREAALMALREDMKPKKVEMRHFEAALKIIPKSISPEDITRYESLKETLKFYH
;
A
#
# COMPACT_ATOMS: atom_id res chain seq x y z
N PRO A 1 10.49 34.74 14.86
CA PRO A 1 9.14 34.12 14.74
C PRO A 1 8.90 33.66 13.29
N GLY A 2 8.62 32.37 13.06
CA GLY A 2 8.43 31.82 11.71
C GLY A 2 9.34 30.64 11.33
N ARG A 3 9.50 29.64 12.19
CA ARG A 3 10.03 28.33 11.79
C ARG A 3 9.14 27.23 12.37
N PHE A 4 8.88 26.21 11.54
CA PHE A 4 8.13 24.97 11.78
C PHE A 4 7.34 24.92 13.10
N ASP A 5 6.12 25.46 13.09
CA ASP A 5 5.31 25.62 14.31
C ASP A 5 4.68 24.30 14.79
N ARG A 6 4.63 23.26 13.96
CA ARG A 6 4.07 21.93 14.29
C ARG A 6 4.75 20.82 13.50
N LEU A 7 5.13 19.74 14.18
CA LEU A 7 5.59 18.50 13.57
C LEU A 7 4.42 17.52 13.52
N VAL A 8 4.09 17.01 12.32
CA VAL A 8 3.04 15.98 12.13
C VAL A 8 3.72 14.69 11.72
N TYR A 9 3.63 13.66 12.57
CA TYR A 9 4.10 12.33 12.24
C TYR A 9 3.01 11.54 11.51
N VAL A 10 3.35 10.97 10.37
CA VAL A 10 2.47 10.09 9.59
C VAL A 10 2.99 8.66 9.71
N PRO A 11 2.30 7.76 10.44
CA PRO A 11 2.74 6.38 10.61
C PRO A 11 2.54 5.55 9.34
N LEU A 12 3.11 4.34 9.34
CA LEU A 12 2.73 3.30 8.37
C LEU A 12 1.24 2.98 8.47
N PRO A 13 0.59 2.64 7.33
CA PRO A 13 -0.83 2.33 7.32
C PRO A 13 -1.10 1.03 8.08
N ASP A 14 -2.09 1.06 8.96
CA ASP A 14 -2.67 -0.15 9.56
C ASP A 14 -3.45 -0.97 8.51
N LYS A 15 -3.96 -2.15 8.89
CA LYS A 15 -4.72 -3.02 7.99
C LYS A 15 -5.89 -2.30 7.31
N LYS A 16 -6.67 -1.52 8.06
CA LYS A 16 -7.84 -0.82 7.53
C LYS A 16 -7.43 0.28 6.56
N ALA A 17 -6.38 1.03 6.90
CA ALA A 17 -5.80 2.03 6.01
C ALA A 17 -5.28 1.40 4.72
N ARG A 18 -4.61 0.24 4.78
CA ARG A 18 -4.16 -0.49 3.57
C ARG A 18 -5.33 -0.93 2.69
N GLU A 19 -6.41 -1.43 3.29
CA GLU A 19 -7.63 -1.78 2.54
C GLU A 19 -8.21 -0.57 1.78
N GLU A 20 -8.27 0.60 2.44
CA GLU A 20 -8.73 1.84 1.79
C GLU A 20 -7.75 2.33 0.71
N ILE A 21 -6.45 2.19 0.91
CA ILE A 21 -5.43 2.50 -0.10
C ILE A 21 -5.67 1.63 -1.35
N PHE A 22 -5.87 0.32 -1.19
CA PHE A 22 -6.24 -0.56 -2.30
C PHE A 22 -7.50 -0.05 -3.03
N LYS A 23 -8.57 0.29 -2.30
CA LYS A 23 -9.81 0.83 -2.90
C LYS A 23 -9.55 2.13 -3.68
N VAL A 24 -8.73 3.04 -3.16
CA VAL A 24 -8.40 4.31 -3.82
C VAL A 24 -7.65 4.08 -5.13
N HIS A 25 -6.61 3.24 -5.12
CA HIS A 25 -5.79 2.97 -6.31
C HIS A 25 -6.50 2.10 -7.34
N THR A 26 -7.49 1.30 -6.93
CA THR A 26 -8.26 0.44 -7.84
C THR A 26 -9.60 1.03 -8.29
N ARG A 27 -9.98 2.23 -7.82
CA ARG A 27 -11.29 2.87 -8.10
C ARG A 27 -11.68 2.96 -9.59
N LYS A 28 -10.69 3.05 -10.49
CA LYS A 28 -10.91 3.13 -11.95
C LYS A 28 -10.55 1.84 -12.70
N MET A 29 -10.16 0.79 -11.98
CA MET A 29 -9.82 -0.50 -12.57
C MET A 29 -11.09 -1.33 -12.78
N PRO A 30 -11.24 -2.01 -13.92
CA PRO A 30 -12.29 -3.01 -14.08
C PRO A 30 -11.93 -4.22 -13.20
N LEU A 31 -12.50 -4.34 -12.01
CA LEU A 31 -12.20 -5.45 -11.10
C LEU A 31 -13.13 -6.64 -11.34
N ALA A 32 -12.61 -7.86 -11.12
CA ALA A 32 -13.44 -9.05 -11.01
C ALA A 32 -14.01 -9.19 -9.59
N GLU A 33 -15.06 -10.00 -9.46
CA GLU A 33 -15.81 -10.17 -8.20
C GLU A 33 -15.02 -10.94 -7.14
N ASP A 34 -13.97 -11.63 -7.55
CA ASP A 34 -13.07 -12.40 -6.68
C ASP A 34 -12.04 -11.52 -5.95
N VAL A 35 -11.91 -10.24 -6.31
CA VAL A 35 -10.94 -9.33 -5.68
C VAL A 35 -11.36 -9.00 -4.26
N ASN A 36 -10.54 -9.42 -3.30
CA ASN A 36 -10.79 -9.20 -1.87
C ASN A 36 -9.70 -8.32 -1.23
N PHE A 37 -10.05 -7.07 -0.95
CA PHE A 37 -9.12 -6.10 -0.35
C PHE A 37 -8.75 -6.40 1.09
N SER A 38 -9.61 -7.07 1.87
CA SER A 38 -9.26 -7.48 3.24
C SER A 38 -8.11 -8.49 3.22
N ILE A 39 -8.15 -9.45 2.30
CA ILE A 39 -7.06 -10.44 2.12
C ILE A 39 -5.78 -9.76 1.64
N LEU A 40 -5.88 -8.82 0.70
CA LEU A 40 -4.72 -8.06 0.23
C LEU A 40 -4.12 -7.20 1.35
N ALA A 41 -4.95 -6.58 2.20
CA ALA A 41 -4.50 -5.80 3.34
C ALA A 41 -3.79 -6.66 4.41
N GLU A 42 -4.23 -7.91 4.62
CA GLU A 42 -3.54 -8.87 5.50
C GLU A 42 -2.15 -9.23 4.96
N LYS A 43 -2.03 -9.49 3.65
CA LYS A 43 -0.78 -9.88 3.00
C LYS A 43 0.25 -8.73 2.88
N THR A 44 -0.17 -7.49 3.14
CA THR A 44 0.64 -6.28 2.93
C THR A 44 1.04 -5.60 4.23
N GLU A 45 1.16 -6.35 5.33
CA GLU A 45 1.72 -5.80 6.56
C GLU A 45 3.12 -5.20 6.36
N GLY A 46 3.31 -3.96 6.81
CA GLY A 46 4.55 -3.20 6.64
C GLY A 46 4.72 -2.54 5.26
N TYR A 47 3.75 -2.66 4.35
CA TYR A 47 3.77 -1.95 3.07
C TYR A 47 3.35 -0.49 3.25
N THR A 48 3.97 0.40 2.47
CA THR A 48 3.58 1.80 2.35
C THR A 48 2.43 1.97 1.35
N GLY A 49 1.87 3.18 1.29
CA GLY A 49 0.93 3.55 0.22
C GLY A 49 1.54 3.40 -1.19
N ALA A 50 2.82 3.75 -1.35
CA ALA A 50 3.53 3.62 -2.62
C ALA A 50 3.74 2.16 -3.03
N ASP A 51 4.03 1.27 -2.08
CA ASP A 51 4.17 -0.16 -2.37
C ASP A 51 2.82 -0.75 -2.82
N ILE A 52 1.72 -0.36 -2.16
CA ILE A 52 0.37 -0.80 -2.54
C ILE A 52 -0.04 -0.24 -3.91
N GLU A 53 0.28 1.01 -4.21
CA GLU A 53 0.09 1.59 -5.55
C GLU A 53 0.85 0.78 -6.61
N ALA A 54 2.11 0.43 -6.33
CA ALA A 54 2.93 -0.38 -7.23
C ALA A 54 2.31 -1.77 -7.48
N ILE A 55 1.78 -2.42 -6.43
CA ILE A 55 1.03 -3.69 -6.56
C ILE A 55 -0.18 -3.51 -7.49
N CYS A 56 -1.00 -2.47 -7.27
CA CYS A 56 -2.19 -2.23 -8.09
C CYS A 56 -1.84 -2.00 -9.56
N ARG A 57 -0.79 -1.21 -9.82
CA ARG A 57 -0.30 -0.94 -11.17
C ARG A 57 0.18 -2.21 -11.85
N GLU A 58 0.97 -3.03 -11.17
CA GLU A 58 1.51 -4.25 -11.76
C GLU A 58 0.41 -5.30 -12.01
N ALA A 59 -0.55 -5.44 -11.10
CA ALA A 59 -1.72 -6.30 -11.31
C ALA A 59 -2.52 -5.88 -12.56
N ALA A 60 -2.71 -4.57 -12.77
CA ALA A 60 -3.36 -4.05 -13.97
C ALA A 60 -2.56 -4.38 -15.24
N LEU A 61 -1.23 -4.22 -15.21
CA LEU A 61 -0.36 -4.54 -16.34
C LEU A 61 -0.36 -6.04 -16.66
N MET A 62 -0.37 -6.90 -15.65
CA MET A 62 -0.47 -8.35 -15.82
C MET A 62 -1.78 -8.72 -16.53
N ALA A 63 -2.92 -8.20 -16.06
CA ALA A 63 -4.21 -8.44 -16.70
C ALA A 63 -4.24 -7.95 -18.17
N LEU A 64 -3.62 -6.81 -18.47
CA LEU A 64 -3.51 -6.27 -19.83
C LEU A 64 -2.62 -7.12 -20.76
N ARG A 65 -1.59 -7.79 -20.21
CA ARG A 65 -0.65 -8.61 -20.98
C ARG A 65 -1.22 -9.98 -21.36
N GLU A 66 -2.19 -10.49 -20.62
CA GLU A 66 -2.76 -11.83 -20.85
C GLU A 66 -3.63 -11.92 -22.11
N ASP A 67 -4.27 -10.82 -22.49
CA ASP A 67 -5.12 -10.74 -23.66
C ASP A 67 -5.18 -9.26 -24.03
N MET A 68 -4.85 -8.88 -25.27
CA MET A 68 -4.85 -7.45 -25.70
C MET A 68 -6.26 -6.81 -25.73
N LYS A 69 -7.23 -7.42 -25.05
CA LYS A 69 -8.61 -6.97 -24.89
C LYS A 69 -8.85 -6.49 -23.45
N PRO A 70 -9.79 -5.57 -23.21
CA PRO A 70 -10.11 -5.12 -21.87
C PRO A 70 -10.65 -6.29 -21.03
N LYS A 71 -9.83 -6.82 -20.13
CA LYS A 71 -10.23 -7.83 -19.13
C LYS A 71 -10.32 -7.21 -17.75
N LYS A 72 -11.12 -7.86 -16.91
CA LYS A 72 -11.18 -7.54 -15.48
C LYS A 72 -9.88 -7.96 -14.80
N VAL A 73 -9.41 -7.15 -13.86
CA VAL A 73 -8.28 -7.49 -12.99
C VAL A 73 -8.81 -8.40 -11.89
N GLU A 74 -8.44 -9.66 -11.99
CA GLU A 74 -8.74 -10.74 -11.04
C GLU A 74 -7.75 -10.80 -9.87
N MET A 75 -8.14 -11.51 -8.80
CA MET A 75 -7.33 -11.69 -7.59
C MET A 75 -5.95 -12.29 -7.90
N ARG A 76 -5.87 -13.24 -8.85
CA ARG A 76 -4.60 -13.87 -9.26
C ARG A 76 -3.55 -12.87 -9.78
N HIS A 77 -3.96 -11.75 -10.38
CA HIS A 77 -3.02 -10.72 -10.82
C HIS A 77 -2.42 -9.97 -9.63
N PHE A 78 -3.22 -9.68 -8.60
CA PHE A 78 -2.72 -9.10 -7.36
C PHE A 78 -1.79 -10.07 -6.62
N GLU A 79 -2.13 -11.36 -6.56
CA GLU A 79 -1.26 -12.38 -5.97
C GLU A 79 0.07 -12.52 -6.72
N ALA A 80 0.06 -12.41 -8.04
CA ALA A 80 1.28 -12.40 -8.84
C ALA A 80 2.11 -11.13 -8.58
N ALA A 81 1.48 -9.95 -8.52
CA ALA A 81 2.15 -8.69 -8.20
C ALA A 81 2.79 -8.71 -6.80
N LEU A 82 2.10 -9.24 -5.79
CA LEU A 82 2.62 -9.38 -4.42
C LEU A 82 3.90 -10.20 -4.33
N LYS A 83 4.14 -11.14 -5.26
CA LYS A 83 5.36 -11.96 -5.26
C LYS A 83 6.59 -11.19 -5.72
N ILE A 84 6.40 -10.11 -6.47
CA ILE A 84 7.51 -9.38 -7.12
C ILE A 84 7.70 -7.96 -6.60
N ILE A 85 6.70 -7.39 -5.91
CA ILE A 85 6.80 -6.07 -5.29
C ILE A 85 7.17 -6.24 -3.82
N PRO A 86 8.44 -5.99 -3.42
CA PRO A 86 8.85 -6.04 -2.02
C PRO A 86 8.39 -4.79 -1.26
N LYS A 87 8.45 -4.86 0.07
CA LYS A 87 8.36 -3.69 0.95
C LYS A 87 9.53 -2.75 0.65
N SER A 88 9.25 -1.47 0.42
CA SER A 88 10.32 -0.48 0.20
C SER A 88 11.01 -0.01 1.48
N ILE A 89 10.35 -0.17 2.63
CA ILE A 89 10.89 0.27 3.92
C ILE A 89 11.60 -0.89 4.61
N SER A 90 12.83 -0.62 5.05
CA SER A 90 13.66 -1.55 5.80
C SER A 90 13.17 -1.70 7.26
N PRO A 91 13.38 -2.84 7.92
CA PRO A 91 13.10 -2.99 9.36
C PRO A 91 13.80 -1.94 10.23
N GLU A 92 15.00 -1.51 9.84
CA GLU A 92 15.77 -0.47 10.50
C GLU A 92 15.05 0.89 10.42
N ASP A 93 14.50 1.23 9.25
CA ASP A 93 13.71 2.45 9.07
C ASP A 93 12.43 2.43 9.92
N ILE A 94 11.75 1.29 10.02
CA ILE A 94 10.56 1.14 10.88
C ILE A 94 10.92 1.48 12.34
N THR A 95 12.01 0.89 12.84
CA THR A 95 12.50 1.11 14.21
C THR A 95 12.85 2.59 14.45
N ARG A 96 13.48 3.22 13.44
CA ARG A 96 13.79 4.65 13.50
C ARG A 96 12.54 5.54 13.54
N TYR A 97 11.51 5.22 12.76
CA TYR A 97 10.25 5.96 12.78
C TYR A 97 9.46 5.78 14.09
N GLU A 98 9.51 4.58 14.69
CA GLU A 98 8.90 4.31 15.99
C GLU A 98 9.57 5.09 17.12
N SER A 99 10.90 5.14 17.16
CA SER A 99 11.62 5.94 18.17
C SER A 99 11.41 7.46 18.00
N LEU A 100 11.26 7.94 16.76
CA LEU A 100 10.87 9.32 16.48
C LEU A 100 9.45 9.62 17.00
N LYS A 101 8.50 8.69 16.85
CA LYS A 101 7.14 8.82 17.40
C LYS A 101 7.15 8.93 18.93
N GLU A 102 7.95 8.12 19.61
CA GLU A 102 8.10 8.21 21.07
C GLU A 102 8.69 9.55 21.49
N THR A 103 9.78 9.96 20.83
CA THR A 103 10.44 11.25 21.10
C THR A 103 9.47 12.41 20.92
N LEU A 104 8.71 12.46 19.81
CA LEU A 104 7.75 13.53 19.53
C LEU A 104 6.57 13.57 20.52
N LYS A 105 6.19 12.44 21.13
CA LYS A 105 5.20 12.42 22.23
C LYS A 105 5.72 13.08 23.51
N PHE A 106 7.04 13.12 23.75
CA PHE A 106 7.62 13.78 24.93
C PHE A 106 7.76 15.30 24.77
N TYR A 107 7.70 15.83 23.54
CA TYR A 107 7.79 17.26 23.26
C TYR A 107 6.43 17.98 23.20
N HIS A 108 5.33 17.25 23.41
CA HIS A 108 3.96 17.75 23.52
C HIS A 108 3.37 17.38 24.87
#